data_AF-A0A2L2Z404-F1
#
_entry.id   AF-A0A2L2Z404-F1
#
_cell.length_a   1.000
_cell.length_b   1.000
_cell.length_c   1.000
_cell.angle_alpha   90.00
_cell.angle_beta   90.00
_cell.angle_gamma   90.00
#
_symmetry.space_group_name_H-M   'P 1'
#
loop_
_entity.id
_entity.type
_entity.pdbx_description
1 polymer ?
#
loop_
_entity_poly.entity_id
_entity_poly.type
_entity_poly.pdbx_seq_one_letter_code
_entity_poly.pdbx_strand_id
1 'polypeptide(L)' 'LDSKYRSIDGSCNNLYNPTWGKGQTCLQRLLPPDYADGISVPRMSKSAKPLPPPRVLSLYIHRHMDR' A
#
# COMPACT_ATOMS: atom_id res chain seq x y z
N LEU A 1 -3.85 25.44 19.37
CA LEU A 1 -4.52 24.34 18.63
C LEU A 1 -5.64 24.82 17.72
N ASP A 2 -5.93 26.13 17.66
CA ASP A 2 -6.97 26.65 16.77
C ASP A 2 -6.33 27.33 15.55
N SER A 3 -6.17 26.56 14.47
CA SER A 3 -5.72 27.05 13.16
C SER A 3 -6.91 27.03 12.21
N LYS A 4 -7.16 28.14 11.53
CA LYS A 4 -8.26 28.26 10.56
C LYS A 4 -8.09 27.33 9.35
N TYR A 5 -6.87 26.92 9.03
CA TYR A 5 -6.56 26.13 7.84
C TYR A 5 -5.81 24.84 8.15
N ARG A 6 -5.87 23.90 7.21
CA ARG A 6 -5.18 22.60 7.26
C ARG A 6 -3.67 22.79 7.30
N SER A 7 -3.00 21.93 8.06
CA SER A 7 -1.55 21.80 8.00
C SER A 7 -1.12 21.20 6.66
N ILE A 8 0.09 21.53 6.22
CA ILE A 8 0.67 21.01 4.97
C ILE A 8 0.85 19.49 5.02
N ASP A 9 1.18 18.95 6.19
CA ASP A 9 1.40 17.52 6.39
C ASP A 9 0.14 16.74 6.75
N GLY A 10 -1.01 17.40 6.92
CA GLY A 10 -2.27 16.77 7.30
C GLY A 10 -2.42 16.47 8.80
N SER A 11 -1.46 16.87 9.63
CA SER A 11 -1.56 16.75 11.09
C SER A 11 -2.77 17.47 11.67
N CYS A 12 -3.29 16.96 12.79
CA CYS A 12 -4.40 17.53 13.55
C CYS A 12 -5.75 17.60 12.81
N ASN A 13 -5.90 16.92 11.67
CA ASN A 13 -7.21 16.86 11.00
C ASN A 13 -8.24 16.04 11.81
N ASN A 14 -7.80 14.97 12.47
CA ASN A 14 -8.59 14.25 13.46
C ASN A 14 -8.15 14.70 14.87
N LEU A 15 -9.06 15.29 15.63
CA LEU A 15 -8.74 15.88 16.94
C LEU A 15 -8.36 14.82 18.00
N TYR A 16 -8.95 13.63 17.91
CA TYR A 16 -8.65 12.53 18.83
C TYR A 16 -7.38 11.78 18.43
N ASN A 17 -7.08 11.73 17.13
CA ASN A 17 -5.93 11.03 16.57
C ASN A 17 -5.18 11.94 15.58
N PRO A 18 -4.40 12.93 16.06
CA PRO A 18 -3.81 13.97 15.21
C PRO A 18 -2.88 13.49 14.08
N THR A 19 -2.45 12.23 14.09
CA THR A 19 -1.56 11.63 13.09
C THR A 19 -2.30 10.88 11.98
N TRP A 20 -3.61 10.64 12.10
CA TRP A 20 -4.36 9.92 11.08
C TRP A 20 -4.44 10.70 9.78
N GLY A 21 -4.02 10.08 8.68
CA GLY A 21 -3.97 10.71 7.36
C GLY A 21 -2.82 11.69 7.17
N LYS A 22 -1.92 11.84 8.16
CA LYS A 22 -0.72 12.67 8.03
C LYS A 22 0.26 12.06 7.03
N GLY A 23 0.88 12.88 6.18
CA GLY A 23 1.97 12.47 5.30
C GLY A 23 3.21 11.97 6.06
N GLN A 24 4.11 11.26 5.38
CA GLN A 24 5.33 10.68 5.97
C GLN A 24 5.03 9.71 7.14
N THR A 25 3.89 9.01 7.10
CA THR A 25 3.53 7.97 8.07
C THR A 25 3.34 6.63 7.36
N CYS A 26 3.36 5.54 8.12
CA CYS A 26 3.14 4.20 7.58
C CYS A 26 1.70 4.03 7.07
N LEU A 27 1.53 3.30 5.97
CA LEU A 27 0.20 2.91 5.49
C LEU A 27 -0.46 1.95 6.50
N GLN A 28 -1.74 2.17 6.77
CA GLN A 28 -2.53 1.27 7.60
C GLN A 28 -2.77 -0.07 6.87
N ARG A 29 -2.65 -1.18 7.59
CA ARG A 29 -2.96 -2.52 7.09
C ARG A 29 -4.28 -3.01 7.66
N LEU A 30 -5.23 -3.35 6.78
CA LEU A 30 -6.51 -3.98 7.18
C LEU A 30 -6.37 -5.48 7.46
N LEU A 31 -5.37 -6.12 6.86
CA LEU A 31 -5.04 -7.53 7.04
C LEU A 31 -3.54 -7.68 7.32
N PRO A 32 -3.11 -8.78 7.98
CA PRO A 32 -1.69 -9.07 8.15
C PRO A 32 -0.92 -9.08 6.83
N PRO A 33 0.36 -8.66 6.81
CA PRO A 33 1.20 -8.78 5.63
C PRO A 33 1.42 -10.25 5.24
N ASP A 34 1.56 -10.50 3.95
CA ASP A 34 1.95 -11.80 3.38
C ASP A 34 3.27 -11.61 2.64
N TYR A 35 4.39 -11.90 3.32
CA TYR A 35 5.75 -11.89 2.78
C TYR A 35 6.33 -13.30 2.88
N ALA A 36 7.22 -13.67 1.96
CA ALA A 36 7.77 -15.03 1.92
C ALA A 36 8.62 -15.37 3.15
N ASP A 37 9.30 -14.38 3.70
CA ASP A 37 10.09 -14.45 4.94
C ASP A 37 9.32 -13.93 6.16
N GLY A 38 8.06 -13.53 6.00
CA GLY A 38 7.26 -12.85 7.02
C GLY A 38 7.68 -11.41 7.33
N ILE A 39 8.67 -10.86 6.65
CA ILE A 39 9.26 -9.54 6.96
C ILE A 39 9.21 -8.60 5.75
N SER A 40 9.84 -8.97 4.63
CA SER A 40 10.05 -8.04 3.51
C SER A 40 10.17 -8.68 2.13
N VAL A 41 10.50 -9.98 2.05
CA VAL A 41 10.68 -10.66 0.77
C VAL A 41 9.30 -10.81 0.11
N PRO A 42 9.14 -10.42 -1.18
CA PRO A 42 7.87 -10.56 -1.88
C PRO A 42 7.27 -11.96 -1.76
N ARG A 43 5.94 -12.05 -1.61
CA ARG A 43 5.22 -13.30 -1.38
C ARG A 43 5.49 -14.38 -2.43
N MET A 44 5.35 -15.64 -2.01
CA MET A 44 5.39 -16.81 -2.89
C MET A 44 4.00 -17.37 -3.20
N SER A 45 3.92 -18.29 -4.17
CA SER A 45 2.69 -19.03 -4.41
C SER A 45 2.30 -19.86 -3.17
N LYS A 46 1.03 -20.26 -3.07
CA LYS A 46 0.58 -21.21 -2.03
C LYS A 46 1.30 -22.57 -2.11
N SER A 47 1.90 -22.89 -3.26
CA SER A 47 2.70 -24.10 -3.48
C SER A 47 4.20 -23.91 -3.19
N ALA A 48 4.58 -22.81 -2.54
CA ALA A 48 5.96 -22.43 -2.24
C ALA A 48 6.86 -22.31 -3.49
N LYS A 49 6.28 -22.02 -4.66
CA LYS A 49 7.00 -21.73 -5.90
C LYS A 49 7.03 -20.22 -6.18
N PRO A 50 8.00 -19.73 -6.98
CA PRO A 50 8.01 -18.33 -7.40
C PRO A 50 6.72 -17.95 -8.13
N LEU A 51 6.27 -16.71 -7.93
CA LEU A 51 5.18 -16.14 -8.73
C LEU A 51 5.65 -15.88 -10.18
N PRO A 52 4.75 -15.97 -11.17
CA PRO A 52 5.10 -15.66 -12.56
C PRO A 52 5.55 -14.20 -12.70
N PRO A 53 6.46 -13.88 -13.64
CA PRO A 53 6.92 -12.52 -13.87
C PRO A 53 5.75 -11.57 -14.23
N PRO A 54 5.68 -10.36 -13.65
CA PRO A 54 4.56 -9.43 -13.90
C PRO A 54 4.36 -9.09 -15.39
N ARG A 55 5.45 -8.99 -16.17
CA ARG A 55 5.38 -8.67 -17.60
C ARG A 55 4.67 -9.74 -18.43
N VAL A 56 4.87 -11.02 -18.09
CA VAL A 56 4.19 -12.15 -18.73
C VAL A 56 2.69 -12.01 -18.48
N LEU A 57 2.28 -11.79 -17.23
CA LEU A 57 0.85 -11.59 -16.91
C LEU A 57 0.25 -10.37 -17.62
N SER A 58 1.00 -9.27 -17.72
CA SER A 58 0.56 -8.10 -18.49
C SER A 58 0.32 -8.45 -19.96
N LEU A 59 1.23 -9.16 -20.62
CA LEU A 59 1.09 -9.53 -22.04
C LEU A 59 -0.09 -10.45 -22.32
N TYR A 60 -0.29 -11.46 -21.48
CA TYR A 60 -1.26 -12.52 -21.77
C TYR A 60 -2.66 -12.25 -21.18
N ILE A 61 -2.76 -11.45 -20.11
CA ILE A 61 -4.03 -11.20 -19.41
C ILE A 61 -4.53 -9.78 -19.67
N HIS A 62 -3.66 -8.78 -19.52
CA HIS A 62 -4.05 -7.38 -19.64
C HIS A 62 -3.98 -6.98 -21.11
N ARG A 63 -5.12 -7.07 -21.82
CA ARG A 63 -5.20 -6.57 -23.20
C ARG A 63 -4.90 -5.08 -23.22
N HIS A 64 -3.98 -4.68 -24.09
CA HIS A 64 -3.79 -3.27 -24.42
C HIS A 64 -4.97 -2.85 -25.30
N MET A 65 -6.00 -2.27 -24.68
CA MET A 65 -7.11 -1.69 -25.43
C MET A 65 -6.68 -0.26 -25.80
N ASP A 66 -6.10 -0.12 -26.99
CA ASP A 66 -5.90 1.18 -27.61
C ASP A 66 -7.28 1.75 -27.95
N ARG A 67 -7.70 2.79 -27.22
CA ARG A 67 -8.90 3.56 -27.55
C ARG A 67 -8.49 4.92 -28.10
#